data_AF-A0A354W5V2-F1
#
_entry.id   AF-A0A354W5V2-F1
#
_cell.length_a   1.000
_cell.length_b   1.000
_cell.length_c   1.000
_cell.angle_alpha   90.00
_cell.angle_beta   90.00
_cell.angle_gamma   90.00
#
_symmetry.space_group_name_H-M   'P 1'
#
loop_
_entity.id
_entity.type
_entity.pdbx_description
1 polymer ?
#
loop_
_entity_poly.entity_id
_entity_poly.type
_entity_poly.pdbx_seq_one_letter_code
_entity_poly.pdbx_strand_id
1 'polypeptide(L)'
;MKKLLVTLFISIISIPVLAQKVVPWELLAVPYSTTPDGLYEPQFPSYLDPYELQEVVLQGYLVPVDVEGSQYALSRYAFSSCFFCGNAAPNTVVELVFKERPDALITDQFVVVKGLLVLNKKDPYRLFFILKNVEFAG
;
A
#
# COMPACT_ATOMS: atom_id res chain seq x y z
N MET A 1 -40.48 -52.92 8.38
CA MET A 1 -40.85 -51.49 8.32
C MET A 1 -40.04 -50.70 9.33
N LYS A 2 -38.97 -50.03 8.91
CA LYS A 2 -38.35 -48.93 9.67
C LYS A 2 -37.57 -48.08 8.68
N LYS A 3 -38.17 -46.96 8.27
CA LYS A 3 -37.52 -45.98 7.39
C LYS A 3 -36.49 -45.24 8.25
N LEU A 4 -35.20 -45.45 7.98
CA LEU A 4 -34.14 -44.62 8.56
C LEU A 4 -34.23 -43.25 7.89
N LEU A 5 -34.80 -42.27 8.58
CA LEU A 5 -34.79 -40.89 8.14
C LEU A 5 -33.45 -40.28 8.56
N VAL A 6 -32.48 -40.26 7.64
CA VAL A 6 -31.21 -39.55 7.85
C VAL A 6 -31.45 -38.08 7.52
N THR A 7 -31.70 -37.27 8.55
CA THR A 7 -31.82 -35.82 8.40
C THR A 7 -30.42 -35.23 8.20
N LEU A 8 -30.10 -34.86 6.96
CA LEU A 8 -28.86 -34.19 6.59
C LEU A 8 -28.87 -32.75 7.14
N PHE A 9 -28.23 -32.54 8.29
CA PHE A 9 -28.04 -31.20 8.86
C PHE A 9 -26.88 -30.51 8.10
N ILE A 10 -27.20 -29.84 6.99
CA ILE A 10 -26.24 -28.99 6.26
C ILE A 10 -26.00 -27.75 7.14
N SER A 11 -24.95 -27.80 7.95
CA SER A 11 -24.47 -26.63 8.68
C SER A 11 -23.70 -25.74 7.70
N ILE A 12 -24.32 -24.62 7.30
CA ILE A 12 -23.67 -23.57 6.51
C ILE A 12 -22.64 -22.90 7.43
N ILE A 13 -21.41 -23.39 7.41
CA ILE A 13 -20.26 -22.70 8.01
C ILE A 13 -19.96 -21.52 7.09
N SER A 14 -20.50 -20.35 7.40
CA SER A 14 -20.16 -19.10 6.74
C SER A 14 -18.74 -18.71 7.14
N ILE A 15 -17.76 -19.09 6.30
CA ILE A 15 -16.40 -18.57 6.39
C ILE A 15 -16.50 -17.06 6.10
N PRO A 16 -16.08 -16.19 7.03
CA PRO A 16 -16.03 -14.77 6.73
C PRO A 16 -15.00 -14.57 5.62
N VAL A 17 -15.48 -14.19 4.43
CA VAL A 17 -14.61 -13.65 3.38
C VAL A 17 -14.09 -12.33 3.94
N LEU A 18 -12.83 -12.31 4.38
CA LEU A 18 -12.13 -11.06 4.69
C LEU A 18 -12.04 -10.26 3.39
N ALA A 19 -12.90 -9.24 3.27
CA ALA A 19 -12.80 -8.28 2.19
C ALA A 19 -11.43 -7.60 2.25
N GLN A 20 -10.73 -7.54 1.12
CA GLN A 20 -9.46 -6.84 1.02
C GLN A 20 -9.66 -5.36 1.33
N LYS A 21 -8.83 -4.79 2.21
CA LYS A 21 -8.90 -3.35 2.55
C LYS A 21 -8.28 -2.54 1.41
N VAL A 22 -9.13 -2.04 0.51
CA VAL A 22 -8.70 -1.10 -0.53
C VAL A 22 -8.43 0.26 0.10
N VAL A 23 -7.24 0.80 -0.14
CA VAL A 23 -6.83 2.13 0.32
C VAL A 23 -6.96 3.11 -0.84
N PRO A 24 -7.89 4.08 -0.78
CA PRO A 24 -7.91 5.18 -1.74
C PRO A 24 -6.80 6.19 -1.42
N TRP A 25 -6.29 6.88 -2.43
CA TRP A 25 -5.23 7.89 -2.24
C TRP A 25 -5.66 9.04 -1.33
N GLU A 26 -6.95 9.34 -1.25
CA GLU A 26 -7.53 10.33 -0.34
C GLU A 26 -7.29 9.98 1.13
N LEU A 27 -7.22 8.69 1.47
CA LEU A 27 -6.89 8.23 2.82
C LEU A 27 -5.43 8.54 3.18
N LEU A 28 -4.54 8.56 2.18
CA LEU A 28 -3.10 8.82 2.35
C LEU A 28 -2.75 10.30 2.29
N ALA A 29 -3.71 11.19 1.98
CA ALA A 29 -3.52 12.63 1.92
C ALA A 29 -3.41 13.27 3.32
N VAL A 30 -2.50 12.74 4.14
CA VAL A 30 -2.23 13.21 5.50
C VAL A 30 -1.55 14.58 5.47
N PRO A 31 -1.78 15.42 6.49
CA PRO A 31 -1.01 16.63 6.66
C PRO A 31 0.45 16.29 7.00
N TYR A 32 1.34 17.23 6.70
CA TYR A 32 2.76 17.14 7.03
C TYR A 32 3.34 18.54 7.27
N SER A 33 4.47 18.59 7.97
CA SER A 33 5.30 19.77 8.14
C SER A 33 6.69 19.55 7.54
N THR A 34 7.50 20.61 7.56
CA THR A 34 8.91 20.55 7.18
C THR A 34 9.76 21.00 8.37
N THR A 35 10.79 20.25 8.72
CA THR A 35 11.74 20.61 9.76
C THR A 35 12.61 21.80 9.31
N PRO A 36 13.33 22.48 10.23
CA PRO A 36 14.28 23.53 9.85
C PRO A 36 15.35 23.07 8.85
N ASP A 37 15.70 21.78 8.86
CA ASP A 37 16.67 21.18 7.95
C ASP A 37 16.06 20.75 6.60
N GLY A 38 14.79 21.09 6.35
CA GLY A 38 14.12 20.81 5.08
C GLY A 38 13.53 19.39 4.96
N LEU A 39 13.51 18.61 6.04
CA LEU A 39 12.99 17.24 6.03
C LEU A 39 11.47 17.22 6.23
N TYR A 40 10.76 16.33 5.53
CA TYR A 40 9.32 16.18 5.68
C TYR A 40 8.96 15.37 6.93
N GLU A 41 7.93 15.82 7.65
CA GLU A 41 7.42 15.17 8.86
C GLU A 41 5.90 14.95 8.75
N PRO A 42 5.44 13.71 8.50
CA PRO A 42 4.00 13.43 8.38
C PRO A 42 3.30 13.43 9.73
N GLN A 43 2.06 13.93 9.77
CA GLN A 43 1.18 13.73 10.93
C GLN A 43 0.10 12.71 10.58
N PHE A 44 0.20 11.50 11.15
CA PHE A 44 -0.77 10.43 10.91
C PHE A 44 -1.97 10.56 11.84
N PRO A 45 -3.17 10.86 11.31
CA PRO A 45 -4.37 10.94 12.14
C PRO A 45 -4.87 9.54 12.52
N SER A 46 -5.64 9.45 13.60
CA SER A 46 -6.11 8.16 14.16
C SER A 46 -7.00 7.33 13.22
N TYR A 47 -7.57 7.93 12.16
CA TYR A 47 -8.31 7.17 11.15
C TYR A 47 -7.43 6.16 10.39
N LEU A 48 -6.10 6.28 10.46
CA LEU A 48 -5.15 5.35 9.87
C LEU A 48 -4.79 4.17 10.78
N ASP A 49 -5.09 4.25 12.08
CA ASP A 49 -4.75 3.19 13.04
C ASP A 49 -5.31 1.81 12.62
N PRO A 50 -6.53 1.69 12.04
CA PRO A 50 -7.06 0.42 11.55
C PRO A 50 -6.35 -0.15 10.29
N TYR A 51 -5.39 0.57 9.72
CA TYR A 51 -4.64 0.17 8.52
C TYR A 51 -3.17 -0.13 8.82
N GLU A 52 -2.63 0.34 9.95
CA GLU A 52 -1.25 0.06 10.35
C GLU A 52 -1.03 -1.44 10.53
N LEU A 53 0.02 -1.96 9.89
CA LEU A 53 0.37 -3.38 9.81
C LEU A 53 -0.74 -4.29 9.27
N GLN A 54 -1.70 -3.73 8.54
CA GLN A 54 -2.73 -4.51 7.85
C GLN A 54 -2.36 -4.71 6.39
N GLU A 55 -2.78 -5.86 5.85
CA GLU A 55 -2.71 -6.06 4.40
C GLU A 55 -3.75 -5.17 3.73
N VAL A 56 -3.27 -4.32 2.82
CA VAL A 56 -4.08 -3.38 2.05
C VAL A 56 -3.82 -3.56 0.56
N VAL A 57 -4.78 -3.13 -0.26
CA VAL A 57 -4.65 -3.06 -1.71
C VAL A 57 -4.60 -1.60 -2.13
N LEU A 58 -3.62 -1.25 -2.96
CA LEU A 58 -3.41 0.10 -3.47
C LEU A 58 -3.06 0.03 -4.96
N GLN A 59 -3.49 1.04 -5.71
CA GLN A 59 -3.24 1.15 -7.15
C GLN A 59 -2.49 2.43 -7.48
N GLY A 60 -1.63 2.40 -8.49
CA GLY A 60 -0.88 3.57 -8.92
C GLY A 60 0.18 3.24 -9.96
N TYR A 61 1.05 4.21 -10.24
CA TYR A 61 2.13 4.09 -11.21
C TYR A 61 3.42 3.64 -10.52
N LEU A 62 4.15 2.70 -11.12
CA LEU A 62 5.49 2.34 -10.68
C LEU A 62 6.49 3.44 -11.05
N VAL A 63 7.15 4.00 -10.05
CA VAL A 63 8.17 5.04 -10.23
C VAL A 63 9.49 4.57 -9.61
N PRO A 64 10.60 4.54 -10.37
CA PRO A 64 11.91 4.22 -9.81
C PRO A 64 12.38 5.36 -8.90
N VAL A 65 12.79 5.01 -7.68
CA VAL A 65 13.43 5.91 -6.72
C VAL A 65 14.94 5.90 -6.90
N ASP A 66 15.48 4.69 -7.08
CA ASP A 66 16.88 4.44 -7.38
C ASP A 66 16.93 3.33 -8.42
N VAL A 67 17.40 3.66 -9.61
CA VAL A 67 17.46 2.73 -10.74
C VAL A 67 18.51 1.65 -10.49
N GLU A 68 19.63 2.00 -9.84
CA GLU A 68 20.74 1.09 -9.58
C GLU A 68 20.40 0.15 -8.40
N GLY A 69 19.91 0.72 -7.29
CA GLY A 69 19.41 -0.05 -6.14
C GLY A 69 18.05 -0.70 -6.39
N SER A 70 17.40 -0.38 -7.51
CA SER A 70 16.11 -0.92 -7.94
C SER A 70 15.02 -0.77 -6.88
N GLN A 71 15.02 0.40 -6.26
CA GLN A 71 14.01 0.82 -5.31
C GLN A 71 12.87 1.46 -6.08
N TYR A 72 11.64 1.06 -5.78
CA TYR A 72 10.45 1.56 -6.45
C TYR A 72 9.48 2.14 -5.43
N ALA A 73 8.75 3.15 -5.89
CA ALA A 73 7.58 3.67 -5.21
C ALA A 73 6.35 3.44 -6.08
N LEU A 74 5.20 3.34 -5.42
CA LEU A 74 3.91 3.49 -6.06
C LEU A 74 3.51 4.96 -5.96
N SER A 75 3.17 5.59 -7.08
CA SER A 75 2.76 6.98 -7.12
C SER A 75 1.30 7.12 -7.55
N ARG A 76 0.62 8.14 -7.00
CA ARG A 76 -0.70 8.58 -7.46
C ARG A 76 -0.67 9.06 -8.90
N TYR A 77 0.47 9.59 -9.35
CA TYR A 77 0.65 10.20 -10.67
C TYR A 77 1.74 9.50 -11.47
N ALA A 78 1.71 9.65 -12.79
CA ALA A 78 2.79 9.18 -13.66
C ALA A 78 4.10 9.91 -13.35
N PHE A 79 5.23 9.33 -13.76
CA PHE A 79 6.60 9.71 -13.46
C PHE A 79 6.84 11.20 -13.69
N SER A 80 6.45 11.72 -14.86
CA SER A 80 6.63 13.13 -15.22
C SER A 80 5.96 14.12 -14.26
N SER A 81 4.98 13.66 -13.48
CA SER A 81 4.19 14.47 -12.55
C SER A 81 4.30 13.98 -11.11
N CYS A 82 5.25 13.07 -10.81
CA CYS A 82 5.38 12.49 -9.48
C CYS A 82 6.13 13.39 -8.50
N PHE A 83 6.12 13.00 -7.23
CA PHE A 83 6.81 13.69 -6.13
C PHE A 83 8.32 13.84 -6.40
N PHE A 84 8.97 12.81 -6.93
CA PHE A 84 10.42 12.82 -7.19
C PHE A 84 10.82 13.79 -8.30
N CYS A 85 9.88 14.20 -9.16
CA CYS A 85 10.09 15.24 -10.17
C CYS A 85 9.73 16.66 -9.67
N GLY A 86 9.37 16.81 -8.39
CA GLY A 86 8.99 18.10 -7.78
C GLY A 86 7.57 18.57 -8.11
N ASN A 87 6.75 17.74 -8.75
CA ASN A 87 5.42 18.10 -9.26
C ASN A 87 4.26 17.66 -8.35
N ALA A 88 4.54 16.91 -7.29
CA ALA A 88 3.53 16.45 -6.33
C ALA A 88 4.08 16.45 -4.89
N ALA A 89 3.17 16.32 -3.92
CA ALA A 89 3.48 16.31 -2.50
C ALA A 89 3.98 14.92 -2.02
N PRO A 90 4.74 14.83 -0.90
CA PRO A 90 5.27 13.56 -0.38
C PRO A 90 4.18 12.55 0.03
N ASN A 91 2.97 13.01 0.33
CA ASN A 91 1.81 12.16 0.64
C ASN A 91 1.13 11.55 -0.61
N THR A 92 1.74 11.66 -1.80
CA THR A 92 1.26 11.10 -3.08
C THR A 92 2.10 9.91 -3.57
N VAL A 93 3.01 9.42 -2.73
CA VAL A 93 3.89 8.28 -3.02
C VAL A 93 3.96 7.32 -1.84
N VAL A 94 4.12 6.03 -2.13
CA VAL A 94 4.27 4.94 -1.16
C VAL A 94 5.50 4.13 -1.52
N GLU A 95 6.36 3.86 -0.56
CA GLU A 95 7.56 3.06 -0.79
C GLU A 95 7.18 1.57 -0.92
N LEU A 96 7.74 0.87 -1.91
CA LEU A 96 7.48 -0.54 -2.12
C LEU A 96 8.67 -1.38 -1.65
N VAL A 97 8.42 -2.24 -0.66
CA VAL A 97 9.36 -3.24 -0.17
C VAL A 97 8.83 -4.62 -0.54
N PHE A 98 9.29 -5.15 -1.68
CA PHE A 98 8.90 -6.46 -2.18
C PHE A 98 9.46 -7.59 -1.31
N LYS A 99 8.68 -8.67 -1.17
CA LYS A 99 9.12 -9.89 -0.48
C LYS A 99 10.21 -10.61 -1.28
N GLU A 100 9.98 -10.73 -2.58
CA GLU A 100 10.93 -11.20 -3.58
C GLU A 100 10.98 -10.16 -4.68
N ARG A 101 12.17 -9.82 -5.14
CA ARG A 101 12.36 -8.78 -6.14
C ARG A 101 11.72 -9.23 -7.47
N PRO A 102 10.77 -8.46 -8.03
CA PRO A 102 10.24 -8.75 -9.35
C PRO A 102 11.29 -8.48 -10.42
N ASP A 103 11.36 -9.35 -11.41
CA ASP A 103 12.14 -9.08 -12.62
C ASP A 103 11.45 -7.99 -13.45
N ALA A 104 12.27 -7.10 -14.03
CA ALA A 104 11.86 -6.16 -15.08
C ALA A 104 10.61 -5.30 -14.76
N LEU A 105 10.63 -4.56 -13.64
CA LEU A 105 9.62 -3.54 -13.37
C LEU A 105 9.64 -2.43 -14.45
N ILE A 106 8.47 -2.12 -14.99
CA ILE A 106 8.29 -1.12 -16.04
C ILE A 106 7.91 0.21 -15.38
N THR A 107 8.74 1.24 -15.60
CA THR A 107 8.42 2.61 -15.14
C THR A 107 7.11 3.08 -15.79
N ASP A 108 6.28 3.79 -15.03
CA ASP A 108 4.95 4.25 -15.43
C ASP A 108 3.92 3.16 -15.75
N GLN A 109 4.23 1.91 -15.44
CA GLN A 109 3.20 0.89 -15.45
C GLN A 109 2.20 1.17 -14.33
N PHE A 110 0.92 1.28 -14.69
CA PHE A 110 -0.17 1.32 -13.73
C PHE A 110 -0.44 -0.09 -13.21
N VAL A 111 -0.32 -0.27 -11.90
CA VAL A 111 -0.41 -1.58 -11.25
C VAL A 111 -1.33 -1.51 -10.04
N VAL A 112 -1.86 -2.68 -9.68
CA VAL A 112 -2.53 -2.91 -8.40
C VAL A 112 -1.61 -3.81 -7.58
N VAL A 113 -1.27 -3.38 -6.37
CA VAL A 113 -0.40 -4.11 -5.45
C VAL A 113 -1.08 -4.30 -4.12
N LYS A 114 -0.66 -5.35 -3.40
CA LYS A 114 -1.03 -5.59 -2.02
C LYS A 114 0.21 -5.73 -1.14
N GLY A 115 0.05 -5.43 0.14
CA GLY A 115 1.10 -5.65 1.15
C GLY A 115 0.72 -5.04 2.49
N LEU A 116 1.63 -5.11 3.45
CA LEU A 116 1.44 -4.60 4.80
C LEU A 116 1.75 -3.10 4.85
N LEU A 117 0.75 -2.27 5.15
CA LEU A 117 0.96 -0.83 5.29
C LEU A 117 1.71 -0.52 6.59
N VAL A 118 2.74 0.31 6.49
CA VAL A 118 3.49 0.85 7.63
C VAL A 118 3.48 2.37 7.55
N LEU A 119 3.04 2.99 8.63
CA LEU A 119 3.09 4.43 8.87
C LEU A 119 4.49 4.79 9.38
N ASN A 120 5.30 5.42 8.55
CA ASN A 120 6.67 5.78 8.90
C ASN A 120 6.71 7.02 9.80
N LYS A 121 6.74 6.80 11.11
CA LYS A 121 6.72 7.85 12.15
C LYS A 121 8.10 8.38 12.55
N LYS A 122 9.19 7.76 12.08
CA LYS A 122 10.52 7.91 12.72
C LYS A 122 11.65 8.23 11.76
N ASP A 123 11.60 7.76 10.53
CA ASP A 123 12.72 7.87 9.60
C ASP A 123 12.43 8.95 8.54
N PRO A 124 12.99 10.16 8.67
CA PRO A 124 12.72 11.24 7.73
C PRO A 124 13.36 11.03 6.35
N TYR A 125 14.23 10.02 6.20
CA TYR A 125 14.85 9.66 4.92
C TYR A 125 14.02 8.66 4.12
N ARG A 126 12.88 8.23 4.67
CA ARG A 126 11.95 7.31 4.03
C ARG A 126 10.60 7.96 3.80
N LEU A 127 9.84 7.42 2.85
CA LEU A 127 8.51 7.95 2.52
C LEU A 127 7.55 7.78 3.70
N PHE A 128 6.47 8.56 3.70
CA PHE A 128 5.48 8.56 4.78
C PHE A 128 4.83 7.18 4.96
N PHE A 129 4.57 6.51 3.84
CA PHE A 129 3.95 5.21 3.80
C PHE A 129 4.88 4.21 3.16
N ILE A 130 4.98 3.03 3.76
CA ILE A 130 5.76 1.92 3.25
C ILE A 130 4.81 0.73 3.13
N LEU A 131 4.80 0.09 1.96
CA LEU A 131 4.12 -1.18 1.76
C LEU A 131 5.18 -2.28 1.84
N LYS A 132 5.09 -3.16 2.85
CA LYS A 132 5.99 -4.29 3.04
C LYS A 132 5.39 -5.57 2.48
N ASN A 133 6.26 -6.52 2.09
CA ASN A 133 5.87 -7.79 1.49
C ASN A 133 5.00 -7.58 0.25
N VAL A 134 5.39 -6.63 -0.60
CA VAL A 134 4.60 -6.25 -1.78
C VAL A 134 4.49 -7.42 -2.74
N GLU A 135 3.26 -7.65 -3.20
CA GLU A 135 2.89 -8.57 -4.29
C GLU A 135 1.95 -7.85 -5.26
N PHE A 136 2.01 -8.20 -6.54
CA PHE A 136 1.00 -7.74 -7.51
C PHE A 136 -0.35 -8.41 -7.23
N ALA A 137 -1.43 -7.64 -7.38
CA ALA A 137 -2.80 -8.05 -7.04
C ALA A 137 -3.77 -8.00 -8.23
N GLY A 138 -3.26 -8.10 -9.46
CA GLY A 138 -4.03 -8.10 -10.71
C GLY A 138 -3.25 -8.70 -11.86
#